data_AF-A0A945PW65-F1
#
_entry.id   AF-A0A945PW65-F1
#
_cell.length_a   1.000
_cell.length_b   1.000
_cell.length_c   1.000
_cell.angle_alpha   90.00
_cell.angle_beta   90.00
_cell.angle_gamma   90.00
#
_symmetry.space_group_name_H-M   'P 1'
#
loop_
_entity.id
_entity.type
_entity.pdbx_description
1 polymer ?
#
loop_
_entity_poly.entity_id
_entity_poly.type
_entity_poly.pdbx_seq_one_letter_code
_entity_poly.pdbx_strand_id
1 'polypeptide(L)' 'MIDEALLKLLVCPKSKAPLKQVGDELICEASGLAYPIDDGIPVLLEEEARKLD' A
#
# COMPACT_ATOMS: atom_id res chain seq x y z
N MET A 1 -6.66 -15.24 -17.79
CA MET A 1 -5.43 -14.51 -17.39
C MET A 1 -5.89 -13.27 -16.67
N ILE A 2 -5.48 -13.08 -15.41
CA ILE A 2 -5.82 -11.86 -14.66
C ILE A 2 -4.95 -10.73 -15.24
N ASP A 3 -5.60 -9.64 -15.62
CA ASP A 3 -5.07 -8.53 -16.40
C ASP A 3 -3.99 -7.75 -15.62
N GLU A 4 -2.83 -7.47 -16.22
CA GLU A 4 -1.74 -6.68 -15.60
C GLU A 4 -2.19 -5.26 -15.22
N ALA A 5 -3.27 -4.76 -15.85
CA ALA A 5 -3.93 -3.51 -15.46
C ALA A 5 -4.55 -3.58 -14.05
N LEU A 6 -4.95 -4.76 -13.58
CA LEU A 6 -5.55 -4.95 -12.26
C LEU A 6 -4.53 -4.88 -11.13
N LEU A 7 -3.26 -5.23 -11.40
CA LEU A 7 -2.16 -5.10 -10.43
C LEU A 7 -1.67 -3.65 -10.28
N LYS A 8 -1.85 -2.81 -11.30
CA LYS A 8 -1.56 -1.36 -11.27
C LYS A 8 -2.58 -0.54 -10.46
N LEU A 9 -3.66 -1.18 -9.99
CA LEU A 9 -4.72 -0.56 -9.18
C LEU A 9 -4.42 -0.54 -7.69
N LEU A 10 -3.27 -1.07 -7.23
CA LEU A 10 -2.85 -1.00 -5.83
C LEU A 10 -2.56 0.46 -5.45
N VAL A 11 -3.63 1.12 -5.02
CA VAL A 11 -3.63 2.49 -4.50
C VAL A 11 -3.88 2.47 -3.01
N CYS A 12 -3.44 3.53 -2.33
CA CYS A 12 -3.70 3.71 -0.92
C CYS A 12 -5.21 3.66 -0.65
N PRO A 13 -5.68 2.85 0.31
CA PRO A 13 -7.10 2.74 0.64
C PRO A 13 -7.70 4.09 1.05
N LYS A 14 -6.92 4.93 1.74
CA LYS A 14 -7.31 6.24 2.26
C LYS A 14 -7.34 7.35 1.22
N SER A 15 -6.26 7.53 0.46
CA SER A 15 -6.06 8.67 -0.45
C SER A 15 -6.27 8.34 -1.92
N LYS A 16 -6.37 7.05 -2.27
CA LYS A 16 -6.35 6.53 -3.65
C LYS A 16 -5.09 6.95 -4.45
N ALA A 17 -4.07 7.45 -3.77
CA ALA A 17 -2.77 7.77 -4.36
C ALA A 17 -1.96 6.49 -4.61
N PRO A 18 -0.99 6.52 -5.54
CA PRO A 18 -0.09 5.40 -5.75
C PRO A 18 0.69 5.03 -4.48
N LEU A 19 0.99 3.75 -4.33
CA LEU A 19 1.83 3.20 -3.27
C LEU A 19 3.24 2.93 -3.81
N LYS A 20 4.25 3.17 -2.97
CA LYS A 20 5.66 2.87 -3.26
C LYS A 20 6.14 1.78 -2.31
N GLN A 21 6.57 0.65 -2.85
CA GLN A 21 7.18 -0.39 -2.04
C GLN A 21 8.57 0.02 -1.54
N VAL A 22 8.81 -0.14 -0.24
CA VAL A 22 10.10 0.07 0.42
C VAL A 22 10.31 -1.07 1.41
N GLY A 23 11.15 -2.04 1.04
CA GLY A 23 11.31 -3.28 1.81
C GLY A 23 9.99 -4.06 1.87
N ASP A 24 9.57 -4.38 3.10
CA ASP A 24 8.32 -5.09 3.40
C ASP A 24 7.18 -4.13 3.78
N GLU A 25 7.24 -2.86 3.34
CA GLU A 25 6.17 -1.88 3.50
C GLU A 25 5.78 -1.24 2.16
N LEU A 26 4.51 -0.87 2.03
CA LEU A 26 3.97 -0.02 0.98
C LEU A 26 3.70 1.37 1.52
N ILE A 27 4.47 2.35 1.06
CA ILE A 27 4.42 3.74 1.53
C ILE A 27 3.49 4.56 0.65
N CYS A 28 2.60 5.31 1.28
CA CYS A 28 1.81 6.36 0.67
C CYS A 28 2.26 7.73 1.18
N GLU A 29 2.97 8.48 0.34
CA GLU A 29 3.42 9.84 0.68
C GLU A 29 2.22 10.80 0.84
N ALA A 30 1.14 10.61 0.07
CA ALA A 30 -0.02 11.50 0.11
C ALA A 30 -0.84 11.37 1.40
N SER A 31 -0.89 10.19 2.02
CA SER A 31 -1.61 9.98 3.28
C SER A 31 -0.70 9.95 4.50
N GLY A 32 0.62 9.91 4.30
CA GLY A 32 1.61 9.77 5.38
C GLY A 32 1.54 8.41 6.06
N LEU A 33 1.17 7.35 5.32
CA LEU A 33 0.97 6.01 5.87
C LEU A 33 1.88 4.98 5.20
N ALA A 34 2.35 4.02 5.97
CA ALA A 34 3.06 2.82 5.52
C ALA A 34 2.21 1.59 5.87
N TYR A 35 1.93 0.76 4.87
CA TYR A 35 1.17 -0.48 5.01
C TYR A 35 2.14 -1.66 5.00
N PRO A 36 2.13 -2.57 6.00
CA PRO A 36 3.04 -3.69 6.02
C PRO A 36 2.67 -4.75 4.96
N ILE A 37 3.66 -5.54 4.57
CA ILE A 37 3.52 -6.73 3.74
C ILE A 37 3.80 -7.93 4.64
N ASP A 38 2.78 -8.76 4.87
CA ASP A 38 2.87 -9.96 5.71
C ASP A 38 2.72 -11.22 4.85
N ASP A 39 3.69 -12.15 4.93
CA ASP A 39 3.78 -13.33 4.05
C ASP A 39 3.65 -13.03 2.54
N GLY A 40 4.13 -11.85 2.11
CA GLY A 40 4.03 -11.38 0.72
C GLY A 40 2.66 -10.82 0.35
N ILE A 41 1.74 -10.68 1.31
CA ILE A 41 0.40 -10.11 1.15
C ILE A 41 0.37 -8.69 1.73
N PRO A 42 0.07 -7.66 0.92
CA PRO A 42 -0.12 -6.31 1.44
C PRO A 42 -1.32 -6.18 2.39
N VAL A 43 -1.08 -5.70 3.60
CA VAL A 43 -2.14 -5.38 4.57
C VAL A 43 -2.59 -3.93 4.36
N LEU A 44 -3.55 -3.73 3.45
CA LEU A 44 -4.11 -2.41 3.13
C LEU A 44 -5.26 -1.99 4.05
N LEU A 45 -5.08 -2.16 5.36
CA LEU A 45 -6.02 -1.69 6.37
C LEU A 45 -5.49 -0.40 6.99
N GLU A 46 -6.34 0.62 7.13
CA GLU A 46 -5.92 1.90 7.72
C GLU A 46 -5.55 1.78 9.20
N GLU A 47 -6.14 0.82 9.91
CA GLU A 47 -5.86 0.54 11.33
C GLU A 47 -4.50 -0.15 11.56
N GLU A 48 -4.05 -0.95 10.60
CA GLU A 48 -2.75 -1.63 10.61
C GLU A 48 -1.64 -0.76 9.99
N ALA A 49 -2.01 0.39 9.41
CA ALA A 49 -1.07 1.30 8.77
C ALA A 49 -0.26 2.09 9.80
N ARG A 50 1.07 2.09 9.64
CA ARG A 50 2.00 2.90 10.43
C ARG A 50 2.04 4.32 9.86
N LYS A 51 2.11 5.34 10.72
CA LYS A 51 2.34 6.72 10.28
C LYS A 51 3.81 6.93 9.95
N LEU A 52 4.07 7.65 8.86
CA LEU A 52 5.38 8.19 8.55
C LEU A 52 5.60 9.41 9.45
N ASP A 53 6.67 9.41 10.23
CA ASP A 53 7.12 10.56 11.04
C ASP A 53 7.82 11.62 10.19
#